data_AF-A0A3B3SGN7-F1
#
_entry.id   AF-A0A3B3SGN7-F1
#
_cell.length_a   1.000
_cell.length_b   1.000
_cell.length_c   1.000
_cell.angle_alpha   90.00
_cell.angle_beta   90.00
_cell.angle_gamma   90.00
#
_symmetry.space_group_name_H-M   'P 1'
#
loop_
_entity.id
_entity.type
_entity.pdbx_description
1 polymer ?
#
loop_
_entity_poly.entity_id
_entity_poly.type
_entity_poly.pdbx_seq_one_letter_code
_entity_poly.pdbx_strand_id
1 'polypeptide(L)'
;NADSESDQSMSEGEMARLMEEVEEKKKLIANIRNKPWRMKRRLEHLDAQQFVDKFEGALGKGKGRKLYAYKVMMTKKWIKFQRDFENFKTACIPWERKIKEVEHFGSSVASYFIFLRWMYGMNLVLFGLTFGLVVIPELLMGLPYGTIPRKTVPRAEQDTAMDYSVLMDFNGYCKYSVLFYGYYNSQRTIGFLKFRLPLSYLMVGLGTFGYSLMVVIRMARNADVGGGDGEDGEFTFAWKMFTSWDYLIGNSETADNKYASITTSFKESIVDEQENQKDENIHLRRFLRVLANVMIICSLGGSGYLIYFVVKRSQDFATRDDLSWYEKNEVEIVMSLLGLVCPPLFETIAELEDYHPRIALKWQLGRIFALFLGNLYTFLFALFDEVNAKLEEEDSIKNATIWAMKEYYANFTAYNNDSSATAPPINPADIIRGPCWETTVGIEFVKLTVSDIQVTYLTILIGDFLRAVIVRFLNYCWCWDLEAGFPSYAEFDISGNVLGLVFNQGMILAIYYLNSVSEAYINSNNELKKKMQMQRDEEKNRRNNTNSTNQVMKDLEDLLPNRSLAPKAPAESSA
;
A
#
# COMPACT_ATOMS: atom_id res chain seq x y z
N ASN A 1 20.21 -0.06 -91.72
CA ASN A 1 21.66 -0.32 -91.58
C ASN A 1 22.19 0.58 -90.49
N ALA A 2 22.72 0.15 -89.36
CA ALA A 2 22.79 -1.10 -88.62
C ALA A 2 23.45 -0.63 -87.32
N ASP A 3 22.80 -0.74 -86.17
CA ASP A 3 23.48 -0.67 -84.87
C ASP A 3 22.68 -1.52 -83.89
N SER A 4 23.17 -2.74 -83.76
CA SER A 4 22.75 -3.77 -82.82
C SER A 4 23.50 -3.61 -81.49
N GLU A 5 22.75 -3.77 -80.40
CA GLU A 5 23.12 -4.42 -79.13
C GLU A 5 24.57 -4.34 -78.60
N SER A 6 24.72 -3.76 -77.41
CA SER A 6 25.52 -4.37 -76.34
C SER A 6 25.04 -3.94 -74.95
N ASP A 7 24.17 -4.77 -74.36
CA ASP A 7 24.03 -4.90 -72.92
C ASP A 7 25.40 -5.33 -72.34
N GLN A 8 26.15 -4.39 -71.76
CA GLN A 8 27.32 -4.73 -70.97
C GLN A 8 26.85 -5.20 -69.59
N SER A 9 26.61 -6.50 -69.45
CA SER A 9 26.70 -7.16 -68.15
C SER A 9 28.12 -6.94 -67.62
N MET A 10 28.26 -6.10 -66.59
CA MET A 10 29.50 -5.94 -65.81
C MET A 10 30.12 -7.32 -65.56
N SER A 11 31.40 -7.51 -65.84
CA SER A 11 32.03 -8.81 -65.57
C SER A 11 32.01 -9.10 -64.07
N GLU A 12 31.93 -10.37 -63.66
CA GLU A 12 31.92 -10.76 -62.24
C GLU A 12 33.13 -10.19 -61.48
N GLY A 13 34.28 -10.03 -62.15
CA GLY A 13 35.49 -9.42 -61.58
C GLY A 13 35.36 -7.92 -61.30
N GLU A 14 34.66 -7.17 -62.14
CA GLU A 14 34.41 -5.73 -61.91
C GLU A 14 33.37 -5.50 -60.81
N MET A 15 32.36 -6.38 -60.73
CA MET A 15 31.36 -6.35 -59.65
C MET A 15 32.00 -6.64 -58.29
N ALA A 16 32.93 -7.60 -58.22
CA ALA A 16 33.66 -7.91 -56.99
C ALA A 16 34.54 -6.74 -56.51
N ARG A 17 35.27 -6.09 -57.43
CA ARG A 17 36.08 -4.89 -57.11
C ARG A 17 35.24 -3.72 -56.60
N LEU A 18 34.09 -3.47 -57.24
CA LEU A 18 33.17 -2.43 -56.78
C LEU A 18 32.56 -2.76 -55.41
N MET A 19 32.31 -4.04 -55.12
CA MET A 19 31.80 -4.47 -53.82
C MET A 19 32.84 -4.25 -52.70
N GLU A 20 34.10 -4.57 -52.97
CA GLU A 20 35.22 -4.33 -52.05
C GLU A 20 35.39 -2.83 -51.76
N GLU A 21 35.36 -1.99 -52.80
CA GLU A 21 35.47 -0.53 -52.65
C GLU A 21 34.28 0.05 -51.84
N VAL A 22 33.07 -0.45 -52.04
CA VAL A 22 31.89 -0.06 -51.23
C VAL A 22 32.06 -0.48 -49.77
N GLU A 23 32.61 -1.66 -49.49
CA GLU A 23 32.82 -2.15 -48.13
C GLU A 23 33.90 -1.32 -47.38
N GLU A 24 34.97 -0.94 -48.08
CA GLU A 24 35.99 -0.05 -47.52
C GLU A 24 35.43 1.33 -47.16
N LYS A 25 34.65 1.93 -48.06
CA LYS A 25 33.98 3.21 -47.80
C LYS A 25 32.99 3.11 -46.64
N LYS A 26 32.28 1.98 -46.49
CA LYS A 26 31.42 1.69 -45.33
C LYS A 26 32.19 1.58 -44.01
N LYS A 27 33.34 0.88 -44.00
CA LYS A 27 34.23 0.80 -42.82
C LYS A 27 34.74 2.18 -42.43
N LEU A 28 35.08 3.03 -43.40
CA LEU A 28 35.50 4.41 -43.17
C LEU A 28 34.37 5.25 -42.56
N ILE A 29 33.14 5.15 -43.09
CA ILE A 29 31.95 5.85 -42.54
C ILE A 29 31.64 5.38 -41.10
N ALA A 30 31.72 4.07 -40.82
CA ALA A 30 31.51 3.53 -39.48
C ALA A 30 32.57 4.05 -38.48
N ASN A 31 33.83 4.15 -38.90
CA ASN A 31 34.90 4.73 -38.10
C ASN A 31 34.68 6.23 -37.82
N ILE A 32 34.16 6.98 -38.80
CA ILE A 32 33.78 8.40 -38.62
C ILE A 32 32.61 8.56 -37.64
N ARG A 33 31.62 7.66 -37.64
CA ARG A 33 30.49 7.69 -36.69
C ARG A 33 30.94 7.42 -35.25
N ASN A 34 31.88 6.52 -35.07
CA ASN A 34 32.29 6.07 -33.74
C ASN A 34 33.39 6.94 -33.11
N LYS A 35 33.98 7.89 -33.84
CA LYS A 35 35.02 8.80 -33.33
C LYS A 35 34.60 10.28 -33.40
N PRO A 36 34.94 11.11 -32.40
CA PRO A 36 34.69 12.54 -32.43
C PRO A 36 35.66 13.24 -33.39
N TRP A 37 35.18 13.60 -34.58
CA TRP A 37 35.96 14.32 -35.61
C TRP A 37 35.38 15.73 -35.80
N ARG A 38 36.25 16.72 -36.07
CA ARG A 38 35.83 18.08 -36.44
C ARG A 38 34.98 18.06 -37.72
N MET A 39 33.90 18.87 -37.76
CA MET A 39 32.92 18.88 -38.86
C MET A 39 33.52 19.13 -40.24
N LYS A 40 34.54 19.99 -40.35
CA LYS A 40 35.22 20.26 -41.63
C LYS A 40 35.79 18.99 -42.28
N ARG A 41 36.37 18.10 -41.46
CA ARG A 41 36.95 16.83 -41.90
C ARG A 41 35.88 15.76 -42.22
N ARG A 42 34.69 15.89 -41.65
CA ARG A 42 33.54 15.04 -42.01
C ARG A 42 32.97 15.42 -43.38
N LEU A 43 32.99 16.72 -43.70
CA LEU A 43 32.49 17.24 -44.98
C LEU A 43 33.32 16.72 -46.17
N GLU A 44 34.63 16.64 -46.02
CA GLU A 44 35.56 16.12 -47.05
C GLU A 44 35.31 14.64 -47.41
N HIS A 45 34.66 13.87 -46.53
CA HIS A 45 34.35 12.47 -46.75
C HIS A 45 32.89 12.20 -47.14
N LEU A 46 32.09 13.25 -47.43
CA LEU A 46 30.73 13.10 -47.96
C LEU A 46 30.71 12.37 -49.31
N ASP A 47 31.76 12.51 -50.11
CA ASP A 47 31.91 11.80 -51.39
C ASP A 47 31.92 10.28 -51.21
N ALA A 48 32.46 9.78 -50.09
CA ALA A 48 32.44 8.36 -49.75
C ALA A 48 31.00 7.88 -49.46
N GLN A 49 30.16 8.73 -48.87
CA GLN A 49 28.77 8.42 -48.59
C GLN A 49 27.91 8.45 -49.86
N GLN A 50 28.11 9.45 -50.73
CA GLN A 50 27.45 9.52 -52.03
C GLN A 50 27.85 8.36 -52.95
N PHE A 51 29.11 7.93 -52.89
CA PHE A 51 29.61 6.76 -53.62
C PHE A 51 28.92 5.48 -53.14
N VAL A 52 28.85 5.24 -51.83
CA VAL A 52 28.14 4.09 -51.26
C VAL A 52 26.66 4.11 -51.67
N ASP A 53 25.96 5.25 -51.57
CA ASP A 53 24.54 5.34 -51.95
C ASP A 53 24.30 5.06 -53.45
N LYS A 54 25.20 5.53 -54.33
CA LYS A 54 25.11 5.34 -55.78
C LYS A 54 25.38 3.90 -56.20
N PHE A 55 26.40 3.25 -55.62
CA PHE A 55 26.83 1.91 -56.00
C PHE A 55 26.08 0.81 -55.23
N GLU A 56 25.67 1.02 -53.98
CA GLU A 56 24.78 0.10 -53.24
C GLU A 56 23.41 -0.04 -53.92
N GLY A 57 22.90 1.05 -54.52
CA GLY A 57 21.69 1.02 -55.36
C GLY A 57 21.88 0.27 -56.69
N ALA A 58 23.09 0.24 -57.25
CA ALA A 58 23.42 -0.39 -58.52
C ALA A 58 23.77 -1.89 -58.39
N LEU A 59 24.46 -2.29 -57.31
CA LEU A 59 24.76 -3.70 -57.00
C LEU A 59 23.51 -4.51 -56.59
N GLY A 60 22.41 -3.85 -56.21
CA GLY A 60 21.13 -4.48 -55.85
C GLY A 60 20.21 -4.87 -57.01
N LYS A 61 20.72 -5.08 -58.24
CA LYS A 61 19.92 -5.28 -59.47
C LYS A 61 19.33 -6.69 -59.69
N GLY A 62 19.39 -7.60 -58.72
CA GLY A 62 18.78 -8.94 -58.79
C GLY A 62 17.51 -9.11 -57.93
N LYS A 63 16.71 -10.17 -58.19
CA LYS A 63 15.43 -10.54 -57.50
C LYS A 63 15.41 -10.41 -55.97
N GLY A 64 16.56 -10.38 -55.29
CA GLY A 64 16.71 -10.07 -53.87
C GLY A 64 16.31 -8.64 -53.46
N ARG A 65 16.17 -7.68 -54.40
CA ARG A 65 15.80 -6.28 -54.11
C ARG A 65 14.42 -6.15 -53.45
N LYS A 66 13.43 -6.96 -53.85
CA LYS A 66 12.08 -6.94 -53.24
C LYS A 66 12.11 -7.46 -51.80
N LEU A 67 12.82 -8.56 -51.55
CA LEU A 67 12.95 -9.15 -50.21
C LEU A 67 13.81 -8.27 -49.30
N TYR A 68 14.92 -7.73 -49.79
CA TYR A 68 15.78 -6.83 -49.05
C TYR A 68 15.10 -5.48 -48.76
N ALA A 69 14.44 -4.88 -49.76
CA ALA A 69 13.67 -3.64 -49.55
C ALA A 69 12.47 -3.87 -48.60
N TYR A 70 11.79 -5.01 -48.70
CA TYR A 70 10.73 -5.38 -47.75
C TYR A 70 11.28 -5.57 -46.34
N LYS A 71 12.41 -6.27 -46.19
CA LYS A 71 13.09 -6.46 -44.90
C LYS A 71 13.53 -5.12 -44.28
N VAL A 72 14.10 -4.22 -45.08
CA VAL A 72 14.52 -2.86 -44.65
C VAL A 72 13.31 -1.97 -44.34
N MET A 73 12.20 -2.09 -45.07
CA MET A 73 10.96 -1.37 -44.75
C MET A 73 10.33 -1.88 -43.44
N MET A 74 10.34 -3.19 -43.21
CA MET A 74 9.84 -3.79 -41.97
C MET A 74 10.70 -3.41 -40.77
N THR A 75 12.04 -3.40 -40.89
CA THR A 75 12.91 -2.93 -39.81
C THR A 75 12.77 -1.44 -39.55
N LYS A 76 12.61 -0.60 -40.57
CA LYS A 76 12.31 0.84 -40.37
C LYS A 76 10.96 1.06 -39.67
N LYS A 77 9.92 0.31 -40.04
CA LYS A 77 8.62 0.34 -39.35
C LYS A 77 8.73 -0.13 -37.90
N TRP A 78 9.53 -1.17 -37.64
CA TRP A 78 9.78 -1.67 -36.29
C TRP A 78 10.52 -0.64 -35.43
N ILE A 79 11.56 0.00 -35.96
CA ILE A 79 12.30 1.07 -35.26
C ILE A 79 11.38 2.27 -35.00
N LYS A 80 10.56 2.65 -35.98
CA LYS A 80 9.58 3.73 -35.80
C LYS A 80 8.55 3.37 -34.72
N PHE A 81 8.02 2.14 -34.75
CA PHE A 81 7.11 1.64 -33.73
C PHE A 81 7.75 1.61 -32.34
N GLN A 82 9.01 1.16 -32.21
CA GLN A 82 9.74 1.22 -30.94
C GLN A 82 9.89 2.65 -30.43
N ARG A 83 10.22 3.60 -31.31
CA ARG A 83 10.32 5.03 -30.94
C ARG A 83 8.97 5.63 -30.56
N ASP A 84 7.91 5.29 -31.29
CA ASP A 84 6.55 5.75 -31.00
C ASP A 84 6.04 5.12 -29.69
N PHE A 85 6.43 3.87 -29.40
CA PHE A 85 6.17 3.20 -28.12
C PHE A 85 6.96 3.82 -26.96
N GLU A 86 8.22 4.22 -27.17
CA GLU A 86 8.99 4.97 -26.19
C GLU A 86 8.38 6.34 -25.91
N ASN A 87 7.97 7.07 -26.95
CA ASN A 87 7.25 8.34 -26.82
C ASN A 87 5.91 8.16 -26.08
N PHE A 88 5.16 7.09 -26.40
CA PHE A 88 3.93 6.75 -25.69
C PHE A 88 4.20 6.39 -24.23
N LYS A 89 5.25 5.60 -23.95
CA LYS A 89 5.67 5.27 -22.60
C LYS A 89 6.00 6.54 -21.82
N THR A 90 6.74 7.48 -22.39
CA THR A 90 7.03 8.79 -21.77
C THR A 90 5.77 9.62 -21.54
N ALA A 91 4.82 9.61 -22.48
CA ALA A 91 3.53 10.30 -22.31
C ALA A 91 2.65 9.67 -21.22
N CYS A 92 2.74 8.35 -21.04
CA CYS A 92 2.08 7.61 -19.98
C CYS A 92 2.75 7.76 -18.60
N ILE A 93 3.91 8.42 -18.50
CA ILE A 93 4.50 8.74 -17.19
C ILE A 93 3.69 9.89 -16.58
N PRO A 94 2.97 9.67 -15.47
CA PRO A 94 2.17 10.73 -14.87
C PRO A 94 3.08 11.87 -14.42
N TRP A 95 2.65 13.09 -14.74
CA TRP A 95 3.18 14.35 -14.23
C TRP A 95 4.66 14.66 -14.52
N GLU A 96 5.34 13.95 -15.44
CA GLU A 96 6.78 14.17 -15.69
C GLU A 96 7.13 15.62 -16.05
N ARG A 97 6.36 16.24 -16.96
CA ARG A 97 6.58 17.65 -17.33
C ARG A 97 6.37 18.60 -16.15
N LYS A 98 5.37 18.32 -15.31
CA LYS A 98 5.08 19.13 -14.13
C LYS A 98 6.14 18.99 -13.06
N ILE A 99 6.70 17.80 -12.87
CA ILE A 99 7.83 17.58 -11.95
C ILE A 99 9.06 18.38 -12.42
N LYS A 100 9.36 18.40 -13.72
CA LYS A 100 10.47 19.20 -14.28
C LYS A 100 10.27 20.71 -14.09
N GLU A 101 9.04 21.21 -14.22
CA GLU A 101 8.71 22.60 -13.91
C GLU A 101 8.90 22.91 -12.41
N VAL A 102 8.58 21.94 -11.53
CA VAL A 102 8.69 22.11 -10.07
C VAL A 102 10.13 22.01 -9.57
N GLU A 103 11.03 21.35 -10.31
CA GLU A 103 12.46 21.25 -9.98
C GLU A 103 13.15 22.63 -9.85
N HIS A 104 12.58 23.66 -10.51
CA HIS A 104 13.04 25.05 -10.40
C HIS A 104 12.86 25.64 -8.99
N PHE A 105 11.94 25.10 -8.18
CA PHE A 105 11.69 25.54 -6.80
C PHE A 105 12.59 24.84 -5.77
N GLY A 106 13.38 23.84 -6.18
CA GLY A 106 14.35 23.17 -5.32
C GLY A 106 14.42 21.66 -5.52
N SER A 107 15.63 21.12 -5.34
CA SER A 107 15.92 19.68 -5.45
C SER A 107 15.16 18.83 -4.42
N SER A 108 14.92 19.38 -3.22
CA SER A 108 14.16 18.72 -2.15
C SER A 108 12.68 18.53 -2.52
N VAL A 109 12.05 19.56 -3.08
CA VAL A 109 10.65 19.52 -3.54
C VAL A 109 10.49 18.57 -4.72
N ALA A 110 11.42 18.57 -5.68
CA ALA A 110 11.40 17.62 -6.79
C ALA A 110 11.49 16.16 -6.29
N SER A 111 12.33 15.90 -5.29
CA SER A 111 12.50 14.56 -4.69
C SER A 111 11.19 14.03 -4.10
N TYR A 112 10.37 14.89 -3.47
CA TYR A 112 9.04 14.53 -2.98
C TYR A 112 8.12 14.03 -4.09
N PHE A 113 7.96 14.78 -5.18
CA PHE A 113 7.05 14.38 -6.26
C PHE A 113 7.56 13.16 -7.04
N ILE A 114 8.87 12.97 -7.13
CA ILE A 114 9.47 11.74 -7.67
C ILE A 114 9.10 10.54 -6.78
N PHE A 115 9.18 10.70 -5.46
CA PHE A 115 8.77 9.68 -4.49
C PHE A 115 7.27 9.39 -4.56
N LEU A 116 6.43 10.42 -4.61
CA LEU A 116 4.98 10.30 -4.74
C LEU A 116 4.59 9.53 -6.02
N ARG A 117 5.20 9.89 -7.16
CA ARG A 117 5.00 9.20 -8.44
C ARG A 117 5.38 7.73 -8.36
N TRP A 118 6.53 7.44 -7.74
CA TRP A 118 6.99 6.07 -7.55
C TRP A 118 6.02 5.26 -6.69
N MET A 119 5.55 5.84 -5.58
CA MET A 119 4.59 5.22 -4.69
C MET A 119 3.23 4.96 -5.36
N TYR A 120 2.72 5.95 -6.11
CA TYR A 120 1.52 5.78 -6.92
C TYR A 120 1.66 4.63 -7.93
N GLY A 121 2.82 4.54 -8.59
CA GLY A 121 3.14 3.45 -9.52
C GLY A 121 3.08 2.07 -8.85
N MET A 122 3.64 1.94 -7.64
CA MET A 122 3.54 0.69 -6.87
C MET A 122 2.09 0.34 -6.52
N ASN A 123 1.32 1.30 -6.00
CA ASN A 123 -0.08 1.11 -5.64
C ASN A 123 -0.93 0.71 -6.85
N LEU A 124 -0.66 1.28 -8.03
CA LEU A 124 -1.37 0.95 -9.26
C LEU A 124 -1.10 -0.49 -9.72
N VAL A 125 0.13 -1.00 -9.54
CA VAL A 125 0.45 -2.41 -9.81
C VAL A 125 -0.26 -3.34 -8.83
N LEU A 126 -0.25 -3.01 -7.52
CA LEU A 126 -0.95 -3.79 -6.50
C LEU A 126 -2.47 -3.81 -6.74
N PHE A 127 -3.05 -2.67 -7.11
CA PHE A 127 -4.44 -2.57 -7.54
C PHE A 127 -4.70 -3.41 -8.79
N GLY A 128 -3.83 -3.34 -9.80
CA GLY A 128 -3.96 -4.15 -11.02
C GLY A 128 -3.94 -5.66 -10.74
N LEU A 129 -3.10 -6.14 -9.83
CA LEU A 129 -3.04 -7.54 -9.43
C LEU A 129 -4.31 -8.00 -8.70
N THR A 130 -4.76 -7.23 -7.71
CA THR A 130 -5.97 -7.54 -6.91
C THR A 130 -7.23 -7.43 -7.77
N PHE A 131 -7.43 -6.32 -8.46
CA PHE A 131 -8.58 -6.09 -9.33
C PHE A 131 -8.61 -7.09 -10.50
N GLY A 132 -7.47 -7.33 -11.14
CA GLY A 132 -7.38 -8.20 -12.31
C GLY A 132 -7.61 -9.68 -12.03
N LEU A 133 -7.11 -10.20 -10.90
CA LEU A 133 -7.18 -11.63 -10.58
C LEU A 133 -8.33 -12.00 -9.64
N VAL A 134 -8.81 -11.08 -8.80
CA VAL A 134 -9.90 -11.37 -7.83
C VAL A 134 -11.21 -10.73 -8.27
N VAL A 135 -11.23 -9.42 -8.50
CA VAL A 135 -12.47 -8.66 -8.73
C VAL A 135 -13.06 -8.93 -10.13
N ILE A 136 -12.26 -8.83 -11.19
CA ILE A 136 -12.73 -9.02 -12.57
C ILE A 136 -13.29 -10.44 -12.80
N PRO A 137 -12.61 -11.53 -12.39
CA PRO A 137 -13.15 -12.87 -12.55
C PRO A 137 -14.48 -13.07 -11.82
N GLU A 138 -14.62 -12.49 -10.62
CA GLU A 138 -15.87 -12.59 -9.86
C GLU A 138 -17.01 -11.78 -10.51
N LEU A 139 -16.72 -10.60 -11.05
CA LEU A 139 -17.73 -9.77 -11.73
C LEU A 139 -18.22 -10.40 -13.04
N LEU A 140 -17.32 -10.97 -13.84
CA LEU A 140 -17.66 -11.50 -15.16
C LEU A 140 -18.19 -12.94 -15.12
N MET A 141 -17.68 -13.75 -14.18
CA MET A 141 -17.95 -15.19 -14.15
C MET A 141 -18.67 -15.65 -12.87
N GLY A 142 -18.81 -14.77 -11.89
CA GLY A 142 -19.53 -15.05 -10.65
C GLY A 142 -21.04 -15.12 -10.85
N LEU A 143 -21.71 -15.68 -9.85
CA LEU A 143 -23.16 -15.68 -9.81
C LEU A 143 -23.68 -14.23 -9.71
N PRO A 144 -24.73 -13.87 -10.47
CA PRO A 144 -25.26 -12.52 -10.47
C PRO A 144 -25.85 -12.14 -9.11
N TYR A 145 -25.98 -10.84 -8.88
CA TYR A 145 -26.73 -10.32 -7.72
C TYR A 145 -28.14 -10.94 -7.69
N GLY A 146 -28.63 -11.31 -6.51
CA GLY A 146 -29.95 -11.95 -6.40
C GLY A 146 -29.94 -13.46 -6.18
N THR A 147 -28.80 -14.15 -6.35
CA THR A 147 -28.78 -15.63 -6.32
C THR A 147 -28.39 -16.23 -4.98
N ILE A 148 -27.55 -15.54 -4.20
CA ILE A 148 -27.03 -16.02 -2.90
C ILE A 148 -27.42 -14.99 -1.85
N PRO A 149 -27.81 -15.40 -0.62
CA PRO A 149 -28.11 -14.47 0.47
C PRO A 149 -27.00 -13.45 0.69
N ARG A 150 -25.73 -13.87 0.67
CA ARG A 150 -24.55 -12.99 0.83
C ARG A 150 -24.38 -11.92 -0.25
N LYS A 151 -25.05 -12.04 -1.39
CA LYS A 151 -25.01 -11.09 -2.52
C LYS A 151 -26.32 -10.31 -2.67
N THR A 152 -27.21 -10.32 -1.68
CA THR A 152 -28.52 -9.65 -1.75
C THR A 152 -28.77 -8.84 -0.51
N VAL A 153 -29.40 -7.67 -0.65
CA VAL A 153 -29.90 -6.87 0.48
C VAL A 153 -31.16 -7.54 1.04
N PRO A 154 -31.34 -7.63 2.37
CA PRO A 154 -32.48 -8.33 2.96
C PRO A 154 -33.74 -7.49 2.76
N ARG A 155 -34.91 -8.13 2.65
CA ARG A 155 -36.16 -7.41 2.29
C ARG A 155 -36.46 -6.20 3.17
N ALA A 156 -36.18 -6.28 4.47
CA ALA A 156 -36.44 -5.19 5.41
C ALA A 156 -35.64 -3.90 5.15
N GLU A 157 -34.47 -4.01 4.50
CA GLU A 157 -33.57 -2.87 4.25
C GLU A 157 -33.59 -2.40 2.78
N GLN A 158 -34.34 -3.07 1.90
CA GLN A 158 -34.30 -2.78 0.45
C GLN A 158 -34.80 -1.37 0.11
N ASP A 159 -35.80 -0.88 0.83
CA ASP A 159 -36.41 0.43 0.56
C ASP A 159 -35.47 1.60 0.91
N THR A 160 -34.68 1.46 1.99
CA THR A 160 -33.72 2.46 2.46
C THR A 160 -32.30 2.25 1.93
N ALA A 161 -32.05 1.16 1.19
CA ALA A 161 -30.71 0.76 0.76
C ALA A 161 -30.00 1.75 -0.19
N MET A 162 -30.73 2.68 -0.80
CA MET A 162 -30.18 3.71 -1.70
C MET A 162 -30.25 5.13 -1.11
N ASP A 163 -30.69 5.27 0.14
CA ASP A 163 -30.66 6.55 0.82
C ASP A 163 -29.22 7.02 1.02
N TYR A 164 -28.99 8.33 0.83
CA TYR A 164 -27.66 8.93 0.89
C TYR A 164 -26.96 8.69 2.23
N SER A 165 -27.70 8.76 3.35
CA SER A 165 -27.17 8.49 4.69
C SER A 165 -26.68 7.06 4.85
N VAL A 166 -27.43 6.08 4.32
CA VAL A 166 -27.08 4.65 4.36
C VAL A 166 -25.88 4.36 3.47
N LEU A 167 -25.81 5.00 2.31
CA LEU A 167 -24.72 4.82 1.35
C LEU A 167 -23.39 5.43 1.84
N MET A 168 -23.45 6.58 2.50
CA MET A 168 -22.27 7.23 3.10
C MET A 168 -21.67 6.42 4.24
N ASP A 169 -22.50 5.66 4.96
CA ASP A 169 -22.03 4.71 5.98
C ASP A 169 -21.57 3.36 5.37
N PHE A 170 -21.45 3.27 4.04
CA PHE A 170 -21.13 2.05 3.27
C PHE A 170 -22.08 0.87 3.51
N ASN A 171 -23.31 1.15 3.94
CA ASN A 171 -24.33 0.13 4.18
C ASN A 171 -25.26 -0.04 2.96
N GLY A 172 -26.31 -0.86 3.08
CA GLY A 172 -27.24 -1.13 1.98
C GLY A 172 -26.56 -1.84 0.81
N TYR A 173 -26.68 -1.31 -0.41
CA TYR A 173 -26.06 -1.92 -1.59
C TYR A 173 -24.52 -1.94 -1.56
N CYS A 174 -23.89 -0.97 -0.89
CA CYS A 174 -22.42 -0.94 -0.75
C CYS A 174 -21.90 -2.14 0.03
N LYS A 175 -22.57 -2.52 1.13
CA LYS A 175 -22.20 -3.68 1.97
C LYS A 175 -22.22 -5.00 1.20
N TYR A 176 -23.13 -5.15 0.25
CA TYR A 176 -23.28 -6.35 -0.59
C TYR A 176 -22.61 -6.19 -1.97
N SER A 177 -21.56 -5.36 -2.05
CA SER A 177 -20.76 -5.14 -3.25
C SER A 177 -19.46 -5.96 -3.23
N VAL A 178 -18.83 -6.08 -4.40
CA VAL A 178 -17.58 -6.83 -4.64
C VAL A 178 -16.37 -6.26 -3.89
N LEU A 179 -16.51 -5.04 -3.36
CA LEU A 179 -15.50 -4.36 -2.53
C LEU A 179 -15.26 -5.07 -1.19
N PHE A 180 -16.28 -5.71 -0.61
CA PHE A 180 -16.18 -6.33 0.71
C PHE A 180 -16.07 -7.85 0.63
N TYR A 181 -15.32 -8.43 1.57
CA TYR A 181 -15.04 -9.86 1.60
C TYR A 181 -16.32 -10.72 1.72
N GLY A 182 -17.34 -10.24 2.43
CA GLY A 182 -18.61 -10.95 2.61
C GLY A 182 -19.36 -11.27 1.31
N TYR A 183 -19.05 -10.58 0.21
CA TYR A 183 -19.63 -10.83 -1.11
C TYR A 183 -19.13 -12.14 -1.74
N TYR A 184 -17.91 -12.58 -1.42
CA TYR A 184 -17.28 -13.73 -2.06
C TYR A 184 -17.78 -15.04 -1.46
N ASN A 185 -17.97 -16.04 -2.31
CA ASN A 185 -18.47 -17.36 -1.91
C ASN A 185 -17.31 -18.33 -1.58
N SER A 186 -17.56 -19.30 -0.70
CA SER A 186 -16.57 -20.32 -0.31
C SER A 186 -16.41 -21.47 -1.32
N GLN A 187 -17.04 -21.36 -2.49
CA GLN A 187 -16.94 -22.37 -3.54
C GLN A 187 -15.56 -22.40 -4.18
N ARG A 188 -15.05 -23.61 -4.43
CA ARG A 188 -13.70 -23.83 -4.95
C ARG A 188 -13.49 -23.33 -6.38
N THR A 189 -14.55 -23.30 -7.19
CA THR A 189 -14.50 -22.90 -8.60
C THR A 189 -15.70 -22.06 -8.98
N ILE A 190 -15.49 -21.05 -9.81
CA ILE A 190 -16.51 -20.07 -10.21
C ILE A 190 -16.61 -20.02 -11.74
N GLY A 191 -17.85 -19.93 -12.22
CA GLY A 191 -18.22 -19.71 -13.63
C GLY A 191 -17.95 -20.88 -14.59
N PHE A 192 -18.22 -20.62 -15.87
CA PHE A 192 -18.05 -21.59 -16.95
C PHE A 192 -16.60 -22.07 -17.12
N LEU A 193 -15.61 -21.19 -16.87
CA LEU A 193 -14.18 -21.50 -17.00
C LEU A 193 -13.59 -22.24 -15.79
N LYS A 194 -14.39 -22.61 -14.78
CA LYS A 194 -13.93 -23.25 -13.53
C LYS A 194 -12.75 -22.49 -12.88
N PHE A 195 -12.86 -21.16 -12.82
CA PHE A 195 -11.83 -20.32 -12.24
C PHE A 195 -11.69 -20.59 -10.74
N ARG A 196 -10.47 -20.81 -10.24
CA ARG A 196 -10.22 -21.16 -8.84
C ARG A 196 -9.96 -19.90 -8.01
N LEU A 197 -11.00 -19.39 -7.36
CA LEU A 197 -10.91 -18.20 -6.49
C LEU A 197 -9.85 -18.35 -5.37
N PRO A 198 -9.75 -19.48 -4.63
CA PRO A 198 -8.75 -19.62 -3.57
C PRO A 198 -7.30 -19.58 -4.09
N LEU A 199 -7.08 -20.08 -5.32
CA LEU A 199 -5.76 -20.03 -5.97
C LEU A 199 -5.42 -18.58 -6.39
N SER A 200 -6.43 -17.82 -6.81
CA SER A 200 -6.25 -16.41 -7.14
C SER A 200 -5.80 -15.59 -5.93
N TYR A 201 -6.44 -15.77 -4.77
CA TYR A 201 -6.01 -15.13 -3.52
C TYR A 201 -4.56 -15.46 -3.17
N LEU A 202 -4.17 -16.73 -3.29
CA LEU A 202 -2.79 -17.16 -3.08
C LEU A 202 -1.82 -16.50 -4.08
N MET A 203 -2.15 -16.46 -5.38
CA MET A 203 -1.30 -15.84 -6.40
C MET A 203 -1.20 -14.33 -6.24
N VAL A 204 -2.28 -13.66 -5.84
CA VAL A 204 -2.25 -12.25 -5.51
C VAL A 204 -1.35 -12.04 -4.29
N GLY A 205 -1.49 -12.80 -3.22
CA GLY A 205 -0.61 -12.69 -2.03
C GLY A 205 0.87 -12.94 -2.34
N LEU A 206 1.19 -13.99 -3.09
CA LEU A 206 2.56 -14.26 -3.52
C LEU A 206 3.09 -13.21 -4.50
N GLY A 207 2.23 -12.73 -5.40
CA GLY A 207 2.57 -11.70 -6.39
C GLY A 207 2.83 -10.34 -5.74
N THR A 208 1.99 -9.93 -4.80
CA THR A 208 2.18 -8.67 -4.05
C THR A 208 3.42 -8.74 -3.16
N PHE A 209 3.64 -9.85 -2.45
CA PHE A 209 4.85 -10.06 -1.65
C PHE A 209 6.13 -10.14 -2.50
N GLY A 210 6.10 -10.87 -3.61
CA GLY A 210 7.24 -10.97 -4.52
C GLY A 210 7.57 -9.62 -5.17
N TYR A 211 6.55 -8.86 -5.57
CA TYR A 211 6.74 -7.52 -6.11
C TYR A 211 7.29 -6.54 -5.07
N SER A 212 6.77 -6.53 -3.84
CA SER A 212 7.26 -5.65 -2.78
C SER A 212 8.73 -5.95 -2.44
N LEU A 213 9.11 -7.23 -2.37
CA LEU A 213 10.49 -7.65 -2.13
C LEU A 213 11.41 -7.23 -3.28
N MET A 214 10.99 -7.44 -4.54
CA MET A 214 11.74 -6.97 -5.72
C MET A 214 11.98 -5.46 -5.67
N VAL A 215 10.96 -4.69 -5.27
CA VAL A 215 11.04 -3.23 -5.18
C VAL A 215 11.97 -2.78 -4.06
N VAL A 216 11.90 -3.39 -2.86
CA VAL A 216 12.81 -3.09 -1.75
C VAL A 216 14.26 -3.39 -2.12
N ILE A 217 14.54 -4.53 -2.76
CA ILE A 217 15.89 -4.86 -3.25
C ILE A 217 16.38 -3.80 -4.24
N ARG A 218 15.51 -3.38 -5.17
CA ARG A 218 15.87 -2.35 -6.15
C ARG A 218 16.14 -1.00 -5.49
N MET A 219 15.41 -0.64 -4.45
CA MET A 219 15.63 0.58 -3.67
C MET A 219 16.92 0.50 -2.87
N ALA A 220 17.16 -0.59 -2.14
CA ALA A 220 18.38 -0.80 -1.36
C ALA A 220 19.63 -0.71 -2.24
N ARG A 221 19.62 -1.35 -3.43
CA ARG A 221 20.73 -1.29 -4.38
C ARG A 221 20.97 0.12 -4.92
N ASN A 222 19.94 0.94 -5.06
CA ASN A 222 20.08 2.31 -5.52
C ASN A 222 20.54 3.26 -4.40
N ALA A 223 20.19 2.97 -3.14
CA ALA A 223 20.63 3.74 -1.98
C ALA A 223 22.12 3.49 -1.66
N ASP A 224 22.59 2.24 -1.79
CA ASP A 224 23.98 1.85 -1.54
C ASP A 224 24.98 2.54 -2.48
N VAL A 225 24.55 2.88 -3.71
CA VAL A 225 25.37 3.63 -4.68
C VAL A 225 25.50 5.12 -4.31
N GLY A 226 24.65 5.64 -3.41
CA GLY A 226 24.69 7.03 -2.94
C GLY A 226 25.43 7.24 -1.62
N GLY A 227 25.80 6.16 -0.92
CA GLY A 227 26.40 6.20 0.43
C GLY A 227 27.93 6.29 0.40
N GLY A 228 28.47 7.40 -0.09
CA GLY A 228 29.85 7.78 0.18
C GLY A 228 29.96 8.48 1.53
N ASP A 229 29.85 7.73 2.62
CA ASP A 229 30.04 8.25 3.99
C ASP A 229 31.55 8.34 4.28
N GLY A 230 32.16 9.43 3.84
CA GLY A 230 33.47 9.88 4.32
C GLY A 230 33.24 10.91 5.43
N GLU A 231 34.12 10.93 6.43
CA GLU A 231 34.12 11.90 7.54
C GLU A 231 34.21 13.35 7.02
N ASP A 232 33.10 13.92 6.58
CA ASP A 232 32.95 15.29 6.06
C ASP A 232 32.83 16.31 7.21
N GLY A 233 33.56 16.12 8.31
CA GLY A 233 33.52 17.03 9.46
C GLY A 233 34.42 18.24 9.29
N GLU A 234 35.62 18.06 8.70
CA GLU A 234 36.59 19.14 8.51
C GLU A 234 36.53 19.65 7.06
N PHE A 235 36.30 20.96 6.89
CA PHE A 235 36.28 21.69 5.61
C PHE A 235 35.08 21.45 4.67
N THR A 236 33.87 21.22 5.22
CA THR A 236 32.61 21.11 4.44
C THR A 236 32.41 22.25 3.44
N PHE A 237 32.67 23.49 3.85
CA PHE A 237 32.53 24.68 3.01
C PHE A 237 33.53 24.70 1.84
N ALA A 238 34.79 24.34 2.10
CA ALA A 238 35.82 24.34 1.06
C ALA A 238 35.57 23.24 0.04
N TRP A 239 35.24 22.03 0.50
CA TRP A 239 34.85 20.94 -0.40
C TRP A 239 33.65 21.32 -1.26
N LYS A 240 32.56 21.82 -0.65
CA LYS A 240 31.39 22.30 -1.41
C LYS A 240 31.74 23.42 -2.39
N MET A 241 32.68 24.31 -2.08
CA MET A 241 33.06 25.41 -3.01
C MET A 241 33.80 24.89 -4.23
N PHE A 242 34.74 23.96 -4.03
CA PHE A 242 35.62 23.52 -5.11
C PHE A 242 35.07 22.35 -5.93
N THR A 243 34.19 21.51 -5.39
CA THR A 243 33.68 20.30 -6.09
C THR A 243 32.23 20.35 -6.51
N SER A 244 31.48 21.39 -6.13
CA SER A 244 30.06 21.43 -6.45
C SER A 244 29.74 21.74 -7.92
N TRP A 245 30.63 22.43 -8.64
CA TRP A 245 30.42 22.82 -10.04
C TRP A 245 30.82 21.72 -11.02
N ASP A 246 29.95 21.42 -11.99
CA ASP A 246 30.22 20.49 -13.09
C ASP A 246 30.56 21.27 -14.36
N TYR A 247 31.80 21.16 -14.83
CA TYR A 247 32.32 21.87 -16.00
C TYR A 247 31.93 21.23 -17.34
N LEU A 248 31.24 20.08 -17.33
CA LEU A 248 30.76 19.40 -18.54
C LEU A 248 29.37 19.88 -18.99
N ILE A 249 28.74 20.79 -18.24
CA ILE A 249 27.43 21.34 -18.56
C ILE A 249 27.54 22.31 -19.75
N GLY A 250 26.97 21.92 -20.89
CA GLY A 250 26.90 22.76 -22.10
C GLY A 250 25.56 23.45 -22.34
N ASN A 251 24.53 23.14 -21.55
CA ASN A 251 23.19 23.70 -21.68
C ASN A 251 22.95 24.79 -20.61
N SER A 252 22.46 25.97 -21.02
CA SER A 252 22.27 27.11 -20.12
C SER A 252 21.23 26.84 -19.03
N GLU A 253 20.11 26.20 -19.37
CA GLU A 253 19.06 25.88 -18.39
C GLU A 253 19.57 24.94 -17.30
N THR A 254 20.44 24.00 -17.65
CA THR A 254 21.02 23.05 -16.69
C THR A 254 22.09 23.70 -15.81
N ALA A 255 22.78 24.72 -16.34
CA ALA A 255 23.74 25.52 -15.58
C ALA A 255 23.03 26.40 -14.54
N ASP A 256 21.90 27.03 -14.90
CA ASP A 256 21.08 27.83 -13.98
C ASP A 256 20.51 26.97 -12.84
N ASN A 257 20.01 25.77 -13.17
CA ASN A 257 19.53 24.81 -12.16
C ASN A 257 20.65 24.37 -11.22
N LYS A 258 21.84 24.10 -11.75
CA LYS A 258 23.01 23.72 -10.94
C LYS A 258 23.45 24.87 -10.04
N TYR A 259 23.46 26.10 -10.53
CA TYR A 259 23.75 27.30 -9.75
C TYR A 259 22.77 27.48 -8.59
N ALA A 260 21.46 27.40 -8.85
CA ALA A 260 20.43 27.52 -7.82
C ALA A 260 20.57 26.43 -6.74
N SER A 261 20.86 25.19 -7.15
CA SER A 261 21.11 24.07 -6.24
C SER A 261 22.34 24.31 -5.34
N ILE A 262 23.44 24.80 -5.90
CA ILE A 262 24.67 25.09 -5.16
C ILE A 262 24.43 26.22 -4.14
N THR A 263 23.80 27.31 -4.56
CA THR A 263 23.46 28.44 -3.67
C THR A 263 22.59 27.98 -2.49
N THR A 264 21.63 27.10 -2.74
CA THR A 264 20.76 26.55 -1.68
C THR A 264 21.56 25.70 -0.68
N SER A 265 22.43 24.81 -1.16
CA SER A 265 23.31 24.00 -0.30
C SER A 265 24.24 24.86 0.57
N PHE A 266 24.75 25.98 0.04
CA PHE A 266 25.54 26.93 0.83
C PHE A 266 24.70 27.64 1.87
N LYS A 267 23.51 28.12 1.51
CA LYS A 267 22.59 28.77 2.44
C LYS A 267 22.26 27.85 3.62
N GLU A 268 21.97 26.58 3.35
CA GLU A 268 21.73 25.55 4.39
C GLU A 268 22.92 25.39 5.33
N SER A 269 24.14 25.30 4.78
CA SER A 269 25.34 25.09 5.61
C SER A 269 25.70 26.33 6.44
N ILE A 270 25.45 27.53 5.93
CA ILE A 270 25.65 28.79 6.68
C ILE A 270 24.64 28.88 7.83
N VAL A 271 23.38 28.54 7.59
CA VAL A 271 22.34 28.55 8.62
C VAL A 271 22.64 27.53 9.71
N ASP A 272 23.10 26.32 9.36
CA ASP A 272 23.50 25.30 10.34
C ASP A 272 24.63 25.80 11.26
N GLU A 273 25.65 26.47 10.71
CA GLU A 273 26.77 27.01 11.50
C GLU A 273 26.35 28.21 12.38
N GLN A 274 25.47 29.08 11.87
CA GLN A 274 24.91 30.20 12.65
C GLN A 274 24.10 29.72 13.85
N GLU A 275 23.35 28.63 13.70
CA GLU A 275 22.56 28.05 14.79
C GLU A 275 23.46 27.44 15.88
N ASN A 276 24.59 26.85 15.48
CA ASN A 276 25.55 26.23 16.39
C ASN A 276 26.32 27.26 17.25
N GLN A 277 26.41 28.52 16.81
CA GLN A 277 27.11 29.60 17.52
C GLN A 277 26.21 30.41 18.49
N LYS A 278 24.92 30.07 18.64
CA LYS A 278 24.03 30.77 19.57
C LYS A 278 24.30 30.36 21.03
N ASP A 279 24.89 31.26 21.80
CA ASP A 279 25.07 31.12 23.25
C ASP A 279 23.78 31.47 24.01
N GLU A 280 23.20 30.50 24.71
CA GLU A 280 21.94 30.66 25.44
C GLU A 280 21.99 30.22 26.90
N ASN A 281 21.07 30.77 27.68
CA ASN A 281 20.91 30.47 29.10
C ASN A 281 20.52 28.99 29.32
N ILE A 282 21.50 28.20 29.79
CA ILE A 282 21.37 26.74 29.94
C ILE A 282 20.21 26.30 30.87
N HIS A 283 19.88 27.11 31.88
CA HIS A 283 18.85 26.79 32.86
C HIS A 283 17.43 26.99 32.32
N LEU A 284 17.19 28.09 31.59
CA LEU A 284 15.89 28.39 30.98
C LEU A 284 15.55 27.37 29.89
N ARG A 285 16.52 27.05 29.02
CA ARG A 285 16.38 26.06 27.96
C ARG A 285 16.11 24.66 28.50
N ARG A 286 16.76 24.26 29.61
CA ARG A 286 16.48 22.97 30.26
C ARG A 286 15.07 22.92 30.85
N PHE A 287 14.59 24.01 31.46
CA PHE A 287 13.23 24.10 31.98
C PHE A 287 12.18 24.02 30.85
N LEU A 288 12.35 24.80 29.78
CA LEU A 288 11.46 24.80 28.61
C LEU A 288 11.38 23.41 27.96
N ARG A 289 12.51 22.70 27.83
CA ARG A 289 12.53 21.33 27.31
C ARG A 289 11.78 20.33 28.19
N VAL A 290 11.89 20.43 29.51
CA VAL A 290 11.13 19.57 30.43
C VAL A 290 9.64 19.87 30.29
N LEU A 291 9.27 21.14 30.27
CA LEU A 291 7.88 21.58 30.12
C LEU A 291 7.28 21.12 28.78
N ALA A 292 7.99 21.27 27.68
CA ALA A 292 7.58 20.81 26.35
C ALA A 292 7.35 19.29 26.30
N ASN A 293 8.30 18.49 26.80
CA ASN A 293 8.16 17.03 26.83
C ASN A 293 7.01 16.58 27.73
N VAL A 294 6.73 17.28 28.85
CA VAL A 294 5.54 17.02 29.68
C VAL A 294 4.26 17.31 28.90
N MET A 295 4.16 18.44 28.20
CA MET A 295 3.00 18.76 27.37
C MET A 295 2.77 17.73 26.26
N ILE A 296 3.85 17.23 25.65
CA ILE A 296 3.76 16.19 24.62
C ILE A 296 3.26 14.87 25.21
N ILE A 297 3.77 14.44 26.36
CA ILE A 297 3.30 13.21 27.03
C ILE A 297 1.82 13.35 27.43
N CYS A 298 1.42 14.52 27.95
CA CYS A 298 0.02 14.81 28.28
C CYS A 298 -0.88 14.78 27.03
N SER A 299 -0.42 15.33 25.91
CA SER A 299 -1.16 15.31 24.65
C SER A 299 -1.28 13.89 24.08
N LEU A 300 -0.20 13.10 24.09
CA LEU A 300 -0.22 11.70 23.66
C LEU A 300 -1.15 10.86 24.54
N GLY A 301 -1.01 10.95 25.87
CA GLY A 301 -1.89 10.25 26.81
C GLY A 301 -3.35 10.70 26.70
N GLY A 302 -3.58 12.00 26.54
CA GLY A 302 -4.91 12.58 26.34
C GLY A 302 -5.58 12.08 25.05
N SER A 303 -4.83 12.05 23.94
CA SER A 303 -5.33 11.51 22.67
C SER A 303 -5.72 10.03 22.78
N GLY A 304 -4.88 9.19 23.40
CA GLY A 304 -5.18 7.78 23.60
C GLY A 304 -6.38 7.54 24.53
N TYR A 305 -6.50 8.31 25.61
CA TYR A 305 -7.67 8.24 26.51
C TYR A 305 -8.96 8.65 25.79
N LEU A 306 -8.91 9.71 24.99
CA LEU A 306 -10.06 10.21 24.25
C LEU A 306 -10.55 9.19 23.22
N ILE A 307 -9.64 8.51 22.51
CA ILE A 307 -10.00 7.41 21.59
C ILE A 307 -10.64 6.26 22.36
N TYR A 308 -10.02 5.81 23.45
CA TYR A 308 -10.59 4.75 24.28
C TYR A 308 -12.02 5.09 24.75
N PHE A 309 -12.23 6.33 25.20
CA PHE A 309 -13.54 6.80 25.63
C PHE A 309 -14.56 6.81 24.48
N VAL A 310 -14.17 7.33 23.31
CA VAL A 310 -15.05 7.43 22.14
C VAL A 310 -15.41 6.05 21.60
N VAL A 311 -14.47 5.09 21.59
CA VAL A 311 -14.79 3.72 21.16
C VAL A 311 -15.66 2.99 22.17
N LYS A 312 -15.41 3.15 23.48
CA LYS A 312 -16.31 2.58 24.48
C LYS A 312 -17.73 3.12 24.33
N ARG A 313 -17.85 4.41 24.02
CA ARG A 313 -19.13 5.05 23.75
C ARG A 313 -19.78 4.55 22.45
N SER A 314 -19.00 4.30 21.40
CA SER A 314 -19.52 3.72 20.15
C SER A 314 -20.05 2.30 20.35
N GLN A 315 -19.45 1.51 21.24
CA GLN A 315 -19.96 0.19 21.62
C GLN A 315 -21.32 0.27 22.33
N ASP A 316 -21.50 1.25 23.23
CA ASP A 316 -22.80 1.48 23.88
C ASP A 316 -23.88 1.88 22.86
N PHE A 317 -23.50 2.66 21.84
CA PHE A 317 -24.38 3.03 20.74
C PHE A 317 -24.78 1.84 19.87
N ALA A 318 -23.94 0.82 19.71
CA ALA A 318 -24.29 -0.37 18.92
C ALA A 318 -25.54 -1.11 19.43
N THR A 319 -25.97 -0.88 20.67
CA THR A 319 -27.19 -1.47 21.24
C THR A 319 -28.47 -0.67 20.98
N ARG A 320 -28.37 0.53 20.37
CA ARG A 320 -29.50 1.44 20.11
C ARG A 320 -29.69 1.66 18.61
N ASP A 321 -30.94 1.61 18.15
CA ASP A 321 -31.28 1.75 16.72
C ASP A 321 -31.44 3.22 16.27
N ASP A 322 -31.74 4.16 17.18
CA ASP A 322 -32.01 5.57 16.87
C ASP A 322 -30.75 6.46 17.00
N LEU A 323 -29.80 6.30 16.08
CA LEU A 323 -28.54 7.04 16.09
C LEU A 323 -28.45 8.11 15.00
N SER A 324 -27.97 9.28 15.38
CA SER A 324 -27.60 10.36 14.45
C SER A 324 -26.34 9.98 13.65
N TRP A 325 -26.19 10.57 12.46
CA TRP A 325 -25.02 10.36 11.60
C TRP A 325 -23.69 10.65 12.32
N TYR A 326 -23.65 11.70 13.14
CA TYR A 326 -22.47 12.06 13.92
C TYR A 326 -22.11 11.01 14.97
N GLU A 327 -23.12 10.38 15.60
CA GLU A 327 -22.91 9.36 16.63
C GLU A 327 -22.35 8.06 16.03
N LYS A 328 -22.73 7.76 14.77
CA LYS A 328 -22.22 6.60 14.03
C LYS A 328 -20.77 6.76 13.59
N ASN A 329 -20.37 7.96 13.16
CA ASN A 329 -19.04 8.22 12.62
C ASN A 329 -18.13 8.97 13.62
N GLU A 330 -18.50 8.96 14.91
CA GLU A 330 -17.80 9.71 15.95
C GLU A 330 -16.32 9.29 16.08
N VAL A 331 -16.06 7.98 16.13
CA VAL A 331 -14.71 7.43 16.28
C VAL A 331 -13.79 7.92 15.17
N GLU A 332 -14.27 7.87 13.93
CA GLU A 332 -13.52 8.24 12.74
C GLU A 332 -13.25 9.75 12.71
N ILE A 333 -14.28 10.56 12.96
CA ILE A 333 -14.15 12.02 13.00
C ILE A 333 -13.13 12.42 14.06
N VAL A 334 -13.21 11.84 15.25
CA VAL A 334 -12.29 12.12 16.36
C VAL A 334 -10.86 11.68 16.01
N MET A 335 -10.69 10.50 15.41
CA MET A 335 -9.39 9.98 14.99
C MET A 335 -8.74 10.91 13.94
N SER A 336 -9.48 11.28 12.91
CA SER A 336 -9.00 12.20 11.86
C SER A 336 -8.74 13.61 12.43
N LEU A 337 -9.55 14.10 13.36
CA LEU A 337 -9.36 15.40 14.01
C LEU A 337 -8.11 15.41 14.91
N LEU A 338 -7.85 14.34 15.65
CA LEU A 338 -6.61 14.20 16.42
C LEU A 338 -5.38 14.18 15.51
N GLY A 339 -5.47 13.47 14.38
CA GLY A 339 -4.44 13.46 13.34
C GLY A 339 -4.20 14.84 12.71
N LEU A 340 -5.20 15.72 12.72
CA LEU A 340 -5.11 17.09 12.24
C LEU A 340 -4.59 18.08 13.28
N VAL A 341 -5.12 18.04 14.51
CA VAL A 341 -4.90 19.08 15.52
C VAL A 341 -3.59 18.85 16.28
N CYS A 342 -3.21 17.61 16.52
CA CYS A 342 -2.02 17.30 17.31
C CYS A 342 -0.69 17.67 16.60
N PRO A 343 -0.49 17.47 15.27
CA PRO A 343 0.76 17.86 14.63
C PRO A 343 1.06 19.38 14.69
N PRO A 344 0.12 20.29 14.37
CA PRO A 344 0.31 21.72 14.59
C PRO A 344 0.57 22.07 16.05
N LEU A 345 -0.09 21.39 17.00
CA LEU A 345 0.23 21.56 18.42
C LEU A 345 1.67 21.14 18.73
N PHE A 346 2.15 20.01 18.20
CA PHE A 346 3.53 19.58 18.40
C PHE A 346 4.56 20.51 17.77
N GLU A 347 4.25 21.16 16.65
CA GLU A 347 5.07 22.21 16.04
C GLU A 347 5.19 23.43 16.96
N THR A 348 4.06 23.94 17.49
CA THR A 348 4.10 25.07 18.45
C THR A 348 4.87 24.72 19.73
N ILE A 349 4.82 23.46 20.16
CA ILE A 349 5.61 22.97 21.30
C ILE A 349 7.09 22.79 20.90
N ALA A 350 7.40 22.49 19.65
CA ALA A 350 8.76 22.35 19.12
C ALA A 350 9.54 23.67 19.23
N GLU A 351 8.88 24.79 18.95
CA GLU A 351 9.44 26.14 19.05
C GLU A 351 9.90 26.44 20.49
N LEU A 352 9.33 25.78 21.50
CA LEU A 352 9.77 25.93 22.89
C LEU A 352 11.02 25.12 23.24
N GLU A 353 11.39 24.11 22.44
CA GLU A 353 12.50 23.20 22.78
C GLU A 353 13.85 23.64 22.23
N ASP A 354 13.86 24.55 21.24
CA ASP A 354 15.03 25.06 20.52
C ASP A 354 16.07 23.96 20.27
N TYR A 355 15.64 22.92 19.56
CA TYR A 355 16.55 21.91 19.02
C TYR A 355 17.15 22.38 17.70
N HIS A 356 18.37 21.90 17.41
CA HIS A 356 18.96 22.06 16.07
C HIS A 356 17.96 21.54 15.01
N PRO A 357 17.74 22.25 13.89
CA PRO A 357 16.65 21.96 12.94
C PRO A 357 16.59 20.49 12.50
N ARG A 358 17.75 19.88 12.23
CA ARG A 358 17.86 18.44 11.89
C ARG A 358 17.41 17.48 13.00
N ILE A 359 17.71 17.81 14.26
CA ILE A 359 17.32 16.99 15.43
C ILE A 359 15.86 17.25 15.77
N ALA A 360 15.43 18.52 15.71
CA ALA A 360 14.04 18.93 15.88
C ALA A 360 13.14 18.16 14.91
N LEU A 361 13.48 18.13 13.62
CA LEU A 361 12.74 17.41 12.59
C LEU A 361 12.60 15.91 12.93
N LYS A 362 13.67 15.25 13.37
CA LYS A 362 13.64 13.83 13.76
C LYS A 362 12.73 13.58 14.96
N TRP A 363 12.80 14.43 15.98
CA TRP A 363 11.92 14.32 17.16
C TRP A 363 10.47 14.61 16.82
N GLN A 364 10.20 15.62 16.00
CA GLN A 364 8.86 15.95 15.52
C GLN A 364 8.26 14.78 14.74
N LEU A 365 9.00 14.25 13.77
CA LEU A 365 8.59 13.07 13.01
C LEU A 365 8.32 11.87 13.94
N GLY A 366 9.20 11.63 14.92
CA GLY A 366 9.06 10.55 15.89
C GLY A 366 7.81 10.67 16.78
N ARG A 367 7.47 11.88 17.22
CA ARG A 367 6.29 12.15 18.06
C ARG A 367 5.00 12.04 17.27
N ILE A 368 4.96 12.57 16.05
CA ILE A 368 3.82 12.44 15.14
C ILE A 368 3.62 10.96 14.78
N PHE A 369 4.70 10.23 14.49
CA PHE A 369 4.64 8.78 14.26
C PHE A 369 4.12 8.02 15.48
N ALA A 370 4.57 8.36 16.69
CA ALA A 370 4.10 7.73 17.92
C ALA A 370 2.60 7.99 18.18
N LEU A 371 2.12 9.22 17.91
CA LEU A 371 0.69 9.55 17.98
C LEU A 371 -0.10 8.68 17.00
N PHE A 372 0.29 8.66 15.73
CA PHE A 372 -0.40 7.91 14.70
C PHE A 372 -0.42 6.39 14.97
N LEU A 373 0.71 5.83 15.40
CA LEU A 373 0.80 4.41 15.76
C LEU A 373 -0.02 4.09 17.02
N GLY A 374 0.02 4.95 18.04
CA GLY A 374 -0.74 4.78 19.28
C GLY A 374 -2.25 4.86 19.03
N ASN A 375 -2.69 5.81 18.21
CA ASN A 375 -4.09 5.96 17.81
C ASN A 375 -4.56 4.73 17.04
N LEU A 376 -3.78 4.27 16.05
CA LEU A 376 -4.10 3.05 15.31
C LEU A 376 -4.17 1.83 16.24
N TYR A 377 -3.22 1.67 17.16
CA TYR A 377 -3.19 0.52 18.07
C TYR A 377 -4.40 0.46 19.00
N THR A 378 -4.79 1.60 19.58
CA THR A 378 -5.98 1.69 20.44
C THR A 378 -7.26 1.40 19.67
N PHE A 379 -7.39 1.91 18.44
CA PHE A 379 -8.49 1.59 17.53
C PHE A 379 -8.55 0.10 17.19
N LEU A 380 -7.41 -0.52 16.87
CA LEU A 380 -7.34 -1.96 16.58
C LEU A 380 -7.76 -2.83 17.75
N PHE A 381 -7.26 -2.52 18.95
CA PHE A 381 -7.63 -3.25 20.16
C PHE A 381 -9.15 -3.20 20.39
N ALA A 382 -9.75 -2.04 20.17
CA ALA A 382 -11.18 -1.86 20.37
C ALA A 382 -12.04 -2.54 19.29
N LEU A 383 -11.57 -2.59 18.04
CA LEU A 383 -12.18 -3.39 16.98
C LEU A 383 -12.12 -4.89 17.28
N PHE A 384 -11.07 -5.39 17.93
CA PHE A 384 -11.01 -6.80 18.32
C PHE A 384 -12.13 -7.19 19.28
N ASP A 385 -12.45 -6.34 20.25
CA ASP A 385 -13.56 -6.59 21.19
C ASP A 385 -14.92 -6.59 20.47
N GLU A 386 -15.12 -5.67 19.51
CA GLU A 386 -16.34 -5.64 18.69
C GLU A 386 -16.47 -6.89 17.79
N VAL A 387 -15.36 -7.33 17.16
CA VAL A 387 -15.34 -8.55 16.34
C VAL A 387 -15.71 -9.77 17.16
N ASN A 388 -15.20 -9.88 18.39
CA ASN A 388 -15.53 -10.99 19.28
C ASN A 388 -17.03 -11.01 19.63
N ALA A 389 -17.62 -9.86 19.93
CA ALA A 389 -19.06 -9.75 20.22
C ALA A 389 -19.91 -10.13 18.99
N LYS A 390 -19.56 -9.66 17.80
CA LYS A 390 -20.26 -9.99 16.55
C LYS A 390 -20.11 -11.45 16.15
N LEU A 391 -18.99 -12.09 16.49
CA LEU A 391 -18.79 -13.51 16.22
C LEU A 391 -19.73 -14.38 17.06
N GLU A 392 -19.95 -14.02 18.33
CA GLU A 392 -20.93 -14.69 19.19
C GLU A 392 -22.36 -14.51 18.67
N GLU A 393 -22.70 -13.31 18.19
CA GLU A 393 -23.98 -13.03 17.56
C GLU A 393 -24.17 -13.87 16.27
N GLU A 394 -23.17 -13.94 15.40
CA GLU A 394 -23.20 -14.74 14.16
C GLU A 394 -23.48 -16.22 14.45
N ASP A 395 -22.82 -16.81 15.45
CA ASP A 395 -23.02 -18.20 15.84
C ASP A 395 -24.46 -18.47 16.31
N SER A 396 -25.04 -17.54 17.07
CA SER A 396 -26.43 -17.63 17.54
C SER A 396 -27.42 -17.58 16.37
N ILE A 397 -27.23 -16.61 15.45
CA ILE A 397 -28.10 -16.43 14.29
C ILE A 397 -27.95 -17.61 13.35
N LYS A 398 -26.73 -18.11 13.11
CA LYS A 398 -26.50 -19.28 12.26
C LYS A 398 -27.31 -20.49 12.73
N ASN A 399 -27.37 -20.76 14.04
CA ASN A 399 -28.22 -21.82 14.57
C ASN A 399 -29.71 -21.54 14.31
N ALA A 400 -30.17 -20.31 14.49
CA ALA A 400 -31.54 -19.90 14.18
C ALA A 400 -31.87 -20.05 12.68
N THR A 401 -30.95 -19.71 11.78
CA THR A 401 -31.15 -19.86 10.32
C THR A 401 -31.33 -21.31 9.91
N ILE A 402 -30.55 -22.22 10.51
CA ILE A 402 -30.65 -23.65 10.25
C ILE A 402 -32.01 -24.17 10.72
N TRP A 403 -32.48 -23.71 11.88
CA TRP A 403 -33.81 -24.06 12.39
C TRP A 403 -34.94 -23.52 11.51
N ALA A 404 -34.92 -22.22 11.16
CA ALA A 404 -35.92 -21.60 10.29
C ALA A 404 -35.98 -22.28 8.91
N MET A 405 -34.82 -22.64 8.35
CA MET A 405 -34.76 -23.36 7.08
C MET A 405 -35.36 -24.77 7.20
N LYS A 406 -35.05 -25.51 8.27
CA LYS A 406 -35.66 -26.83 8.52
C LYS A 406 -37.16 -26.73 8.73
N GLU A 407 -37.63 -25.71 9.44
CA GLU A 407 -39.04 -25.46 9.69
C GLU A 407 -39.79 -25.16 8.40
N TYR A 408 -39.24 -24.31 7.52
CA TYR A 408 -39.82 -24.05 6.20
C TYR A 408 -40.01 -25.34 5.38
N TYR A 409 -38.97 -26.19 5.30
CA TYR A 409 -39.05 -27.45 4.58
C TYR A 409 -40.01 -28.45 5.24
N ALA A 410 -40.02 -28.53 6.57
CA ALA A 410 -40.95 -29.38 7.31
C ALA A 410 -42.41 -28.95 7.12
N ASN A 411 -42.68 -27.64 7.15
CA ASN A 411 -44.01 -27.06 6.93
C ASN A 411 -44.49 -27.33 5.49
N PHE A 412 -43.62 -27.14 4.50
CA PHE A 412 -43.95 -27.48 3.11
C PHE A 412 -44.31 -28.96 2.94
N THR A 413 -43.55 -29.85 3.58
CA THR A 413 -43.79 -31.30 3.53
C THR A 413 -45.06 -31.71 4.30
N ALA A 414 -45.42 -30.97 5.35
CA ALA A 414 -46.64 -31.21 6.12
C ALA A 414 -47.92 -30.77 5.37
N TYR A 415 -47.86 -29.70 4.58
CA TYR A 415 -49.00 -29.18 3.82
C TYR A 415 -49.15 -29.80 2.43
N ASN A 416 -48.10 -30.40 1.86
CA ASN A 416 -48.15 -31.09 0.57
C ASN A 416 -48.13 -32.61 0.73
N ASN A 417 -49.24 -33.26 0.36
CA ASN A 417 -49.37 -34.72 0.38
C ASN A 417 -48.61 -35.44 -0.76
N ASP A 418 -48.03 -34.70 -1.70
CA ASP A 418 -47.40 -35.25 -2.90
C ASP A 418 -45.91 -35.54 -2.62
N SER A 419 -45.55 -36.83 -2.56
CA SER A 419 -44.18 -37.28 -2.20
C SER A 419 -43.12 -36.95 -3.26
N SER A 420 -43.54 -36.47 -4.43
CA SER A 420 -42.68 -36.05 -5.53
C SER A 420 -42.41 -34.54 -5.57
N ALA A 421 -43.14 -33.74 -4.79
CA ALA A 421 -43.03 -32.28 -4.81
C ALA A 421 -41.84 -31.80 -3.96
N THR A 422 -40.87 -31.15 -4.61
CA THR A 422 -39.76 -30.48 -3.90
C THR A 422 -40.18 -29.06 -3.53
N ALA A 423 -39.93 -28.64 -2.29
CA ALA A 423 -40.17 -27.26 -1.86
C ALA A 423 -39.39 -26.25 -2.72
N PRO A 424 -40.00 -25.13 -3.15
CA PRO A 424 -39.27 -24.09 -3.84
C PRO A 424 -38.22 -23.47 -2.88
N PRO A 425 -37.02 -23.14 -3.39
CA PRO A 425 -35.98 -22.53 -2.57
C PRO A 425 -36.45 -21.17 -2.04
N ILE A 426 -36.15 -20.91 -0.76
CA ILE A 426 -36.43 -19.61 -0.12
C ILE A 426 -35.71 -18.51 -0.90
N ASN A 427 -36.38 -17.37 -1.11
CA ASN A 427 -35.74 -16.23 -1.75
C ASN A 427 -34.53 -15.77 -0.91
N PRO A 428 -33.35 -15.55 -1.50
CA PRO A 428 -32.15 -15.19 -0.75
C PRO A 428 -32.28 -13.89 0.06
N ALA A 429 -33.22 -13.00 -0.27
CA ALA A 429 -33.51 -11.80 0.50
C ALA A 429 -34.29 -12.06 1.81
N ASP A 430 -34.94 -13.23 1.94
CA ASP A 430 -35.76 -13.63 3.10
C ASP A 430 -34.98 -14.52 4.09
N ILE A 431 -33.74 -14.90 3.74
CA ILE A 431 -32.91 -15.76 4.58
C ILE A 431 -32.31 -14.91 5.71
N ILE A 432 -32.65 -15.25 6.95
CA ILE A 432 -32.03 -14.70 8.17
C ILE A 432 -30.51 -14.94 8.08
N ARG A 433 -29.71 -13.99 8.58
CA ARG A 433 -28.25 -14.05 8.47
C ARG A 433 -27.60 -13.21 9.56
N GLY A 434 -26.46 -13.69 10.05
CA GLY A 434 -25.65 -12.95 11.00
C GLY A 434 -24.79 -11.87 10.32
N PRO A 435 -24.25 -10.92 11.10
CA PRO A 435 -23.24 -10.00 10.61
C PRO A 435 -22.00 -10.75 10.16
N CYS A 436 -21.35 -10.29 9.09
CA CYS A 436 -20.04 -10.77 8.66
C CYS A 436 -18.99 -9.83 9.25
N TRP A 437 -18.16 -10.35 10.16
CA TRP A 437 -17.16 -9.55 10.85
C TRP A 437 -16.12 -8.99 9.88
N GLU A 438 -15.70 -9.74 8.83
CA GLU A 438 -14.71 -9.24 7.86
C GLU A 438 -15.23 -8.03 7.09
N THR A 439 -16.53 -8.02 6.76
CA THR A 439 -17.17 -6.92 6.04
C THR A 439 -17.31 -5.70 6.94
N THR A 440 -17.64 -5.92 8.22
CA THR A 440 -17.74 -4.84 9.22
C THR A 440 -16.39 -4.16 9.39
N VAL A 441 -15.33 -4.94 9.64
CA VAL A 441 -13.98 -4.42 9.79
C VAL A 441 -13.54 -3.67 8.53
N GLY A 442 -13.83 -4.23 7.34
CA GLY A 442 -13.54 -3.56 6.07
C GLY A 442 -14.27 -2.22 5.91
N ILE A 443 -15.53 -2.13 6.34
CA ILE A 443 -16.32 -0.88 6.30
C ILE A 443 -15.68 0.18 7.19
N GLU A 444 -15.37 -0.14 8.45
CA GLU A 444 -14.76 0.80 9.40
C GLU A 444 -13.43 1.36 8.88
N PHE A 445 -12.60 0.52 8.23
CA PHE A 445 -11.37 1.00 7.61
C PHE A 445 -11.60 1.88 6.39
N VAL A 446 -12.56 1.54 5.53
CA VAL A 446 -12.90 2.38 4.36
C VAL A 446 -13.42 3.74 4.82
N LYS A 447 -14.31 3.76 5.81
CA LYS A 447 -14.82 5.00 6.40
C LYS A 447 -13.70 5.85 7.01
N LEU A 448 -12.77 5.24 7.75
CA LEU A 448 -11.59 5.94 8.27
C LEU A 448 -10.79 6.58 7.13
N THR A 449 -10.48 5.84 6.06
CA THR A 449 -9.74 6.43 4.92
C THR A 449 -10.50 7.56 4.22
N VAL A 450 -11.83 7.47 4.14
CA VAL A 450 -12.68 8.52 3.55
C VAL A 450 -12.75 9.74 4.46
N SER A 451 -12.88 9.54 5.78
CA SER A 451 -12.81 10.61 6.78
C SER A 451 -11.47 11.33 6.70
N ASP A 452 -10.36 10.60 6.61
CA ASP A 452 -9.02 11.19 6.47
C ASP A 452 -8.88 12.00 5.17
N ILE A 453 -9.40 11.50 4.05
CA ILE A 453 -9.43 12.26 2.79
C ILE A 453 -10.28 13.52 2.94
N GLN A 454 -11.46 13.43 3.57
CA GLN A 454 -12.36 14.56 3.77
C GLN A 454 -11.72 15.62 4.68
N VAL A 455 -11.12 15.21 5.80
CA VAL A 455 -10.42 16.12 6.72
C VAL A 455 -9.22 16.75 6.03
N THR A 456 -8.42 15.97 5.29
CA THR A 456 -7.27 16.52 4.52
C THR A 456 -7.74 17.53 3.47
N TYR A 457 -8.84 17.25 2.78
CA TYR A 457 -9.40 18.19 1.80
C TYR A 457 -9.93 19.46 2.47
N LEU A 458 -10.64 19.30 3.58
CA LEU A 458 -11.18 20.40 4.37
C LEU A 458 -10.07 21.28 4.95
N THR A 459 -8.94 20.71 5.35
CA THR A 459 -7.82 21.46 5.94
C THR A 459 -7.05 22.23 4.89
N ILE A 460 -6.84 21.66 3.71
CA ILE A 460 -6.27 22.38 2.57
C ILE A 460 -7.21 23.52 2.13
N LEU A 461 -8.51 23.23 1.98
CA LEU A 461 -9.48 24.23 1.51
C LEU A 461 -9.80 25.32 2.51
N ILE A 462 -9.92 24.99 3.79
CA ILE A 462 -10.34 25.92 4.83
C ILE A 462 -9.13 26.44 5.59
N GLY A 463 -8.23 25.57 6.02
CA GLY A 463 -7.04 25.95 6.79
C GLY A 463 -6.10 26.85 5.99
N ASP A 464 -5.58 26.37 4.87
CA ASP A 464 -4.59 27.14 4.09
C ASP A 464 -5.22 28.37 3.43
N PHE A 465 -6.47 28.26 2.97
CA PHE A 465 -7.20 29.41 2.43
C PHE A 465 -7.50 30.46 3.48
N LEU A 466 -8.03 30.08 4.65
CA LEU A 466 -8.29 31.04 5.74
C LEU A 466 -6.99 31.65 6.25
N ARG A 467 -5.91 30.87 6.38
CA ARG A 467 -4.59 31.38 6.76
C ARG A 467 -4.10 32.42 5.76
N ALA A 468 -4.21 32.15 4.45
CA ALA A 468 -3.86 33.11 3.41
C ALA A 468 -4.75 34.37 3.42
N VAL A 469 -6.06 34.22 3.67
CA VAL A 469 -7.00 35.35 3.82
C VAL A 469 -6.64 36.19 5.05
N ILE A 470 -6.37 35.55 6.19
CA ILE A 470 -5.95 36.23 7.43
C ILE A 470 -4.67 37.03 7.19
N VAL A 471 -3.63 36.41 6.64
CA VAL A 471 -2.36 37.11 6.37
C VAL A 471 -2.58 38.27 5.38
N ARG A 472 -3.41 38.10 4.35
CA ARG A 472 -3.61 39.14 3.34
C ARG A 472 -4.48 40.32 3.80
N PHE A 473 -5.49 40.08 4.63
CA PHE A 473 -6.44 41.12 5.07
C PHE A 473 -6.11 41.70 6.44
N LEU A 474 -5.64 40.89 7.40
CA LEU A 474 -5.34 41.35 8.76
C LEU A 474 -3.94 41.95 8.90
N ASN A 475 -3.02 41.73 7.96
CA ASN A 475 -1.71 42.39 7.97
C ASN A 475 -1.82 43.93 7.80
N TYR A 476 -2.87 44.42 7.13
CA TYR A 476 -3.13 45.87 7.01
C TYR A 476 -3.79 46.49 8.26
N CYS A 477 -4.38 45.68 9.15
CA CYS A 477 -5.19 46.15 10.26
C CYS A 477 -4.61 45.81 11.64
N TRP A 478 -3.57 44.98 11.71
CA TRP A 478 -2.96 44.48 12.93
C TRP A 478 -1.52 45.00 13.09
N CYS A 479 -1.08 45.20 14.34
CA CYS A 479 0.25 45.74 14.66
C CYS A 479 1.40 44.70 14.57
N TRP A 480 1.12 43.49 14.11
CA TRP A 480 2.08 42.38 14.00
C TRP A 480 2.33 42.11 12.53
N ASP A 481 3.61 41.93 12.19
CA ASP A 481 4.02 41.51 10.86
C ASP A 481 3.69 40.02 10.68
N LEU A 482 2.46 39.76 10.25
CA LEU A 482 1.91 38.40 10.05
C LEU A 482 2.58 37.69 8.87
N GLU A 483 3.42 38.39 8.10
CA GLU A 483 4.23 37.83 7.01
C GLU A 483 5.52 37.18 7.54
N ALA A 484 6.03 37.64 8.70
CA ALA A 484 7.21 37.08 9.37
C ALA A 484 6.89 36.29 10.66
N GLY A 485 5.72 36.53 11.29
CA GLY A 485 5.27 35.85 12.51
C GLY A 485 4.11 34.86 12.28
N PHE A 486 3.75 34.07 13.30
CA PHE A 486 2.60 33.15 13.23
C PHE A 486 1.30 33.96 13.02
N PRO A 487 0.49 33.69 11.99
CA PRO A 487 0.39 32.45 11.21
C PRO A 487 0.85 32.59 9.75
N SER A 488 2.09 33.05 9.49
CA SER A 488 2.81 33.15 8.19
C SER A 488 2.30 32.27 7.04
N TYR A 489 2.50 32.64 5.77
CA TYR A 489 2.06 31.82 4.64
C TYR A 489 2.37 30.32 4.81
N ALA A 490 1.42 29.47 4.44
CA ALA A 490 1.60 28.02 4.52
C ALA A 490 2.79 27.61 3.63
N GLU A 491 3.87 27.16 4.26
CA GLU A 491 5.01 26.59 3.56
C GLU A 491 4.72 25.14 3.20
N PHE A 492 5.26 24.68 2.07
CA PHE A 492 5.10 23.29 1.65
C PHE A 492 6.01 22.39 2.51
N ASP A 493 5.47 21.86 3.61
CA ASP A 493 6.19 20.90 4.43
C ASP A 493 6.28 19.54 3.73
N ILE A 494 7.48 19.22 3.24
CA ILE A 494 7.78 17.95 2.60
C ILE A 494 7.69 16.79 3.63
N SER A 495 8.16 17.03 4.85
CA SER A 495 8.36 15.97 5.84
C SER A 495 7.05 15.44 6.40
N GLY A 496 6.12 16.33 6.78
CA GLY A 496 4.77 15.99 7.20
C GLY A 496 3.95 15.32 6.09
N ASN A 497 4.06 15.81 4.86
CA ASN A 497 3.37 15.21 3.72
C ASN A 497 3.88 13.81 3.37
N VAL A 498 5.20 13.56 3.46
CA VAL A 498 5.76 12.20 3.31
C VAL A 498 5.29 11.30 4.45
N LEU A 499 5.28 11.80 5.68
CA LEU A 499 4.85 11.02 6.84
C LEU A 499 3.38 10.62 6.73
N GLY A 500 2.49 11.55 6.38
CA GLY A 500 1.08 11.26 6.15
C GLY A 500 0.87 10.24 5.04
N LEU A 501 1.64 10.34 3.95
CA LEU A 501 1.61 9.39 2.85
C LEU A 501 2.05 7.97 3.30
N VAL A 502 3.16 7.86 4.03
CA VAL A 502 3.66 6.59 4.57
C VAL A 502 2.69 6.02 5.61
N PHE A 503 2.09 6.86 6.44
CA PHE A 503 1.09 6.44 7.42
C PHE A 503 -0.15 5.87 6.74
N ASN A 504 -0.71 6.56 5.73
CA ASN A 504 -1.85 6.06 4.96
C ASN A 504 -1.53 4.71 4.28
N GLN A 505 -0.32 4.55 3.75
CA GLN A 505 0.13 3.25 3.24
C GLN A 505 0.29 2.19 4.33
N GLY A 506 0.85 2.57 5.48
CA GLY A 506 1.04 1.72 6.65
C GLY A 506 -0.28 1.24 7.22
N MET A 507 -1.32 2.08 7.24
CA MET A 507 -2.68 1.71 7.59
C MET A 507 -3.23 0.65 6.65
N ILE A 508 -3.15 0.86 5.33
CA ILE A 508 -3.61 -0.12 4.33
C ILE A 508 -2.86 -1.45 4.47
N LEU A 509 -1.54 -1.42 4.66
CA LEU A 509 -0.73 -2.61 4.89
C LEU A 509 -1.11 -3.31 6.20
N ALA A 510 -1.27 -2.56 7.29
CA ALA A 510 -1.69 -3.10 8.58
C ALA A 510 -3.04 -3.83 8.47
N ILE A 511 -3.99 -3.30 7.69
CA ILE A 511 -5.28 -3.95 7.41
C ILE A 511 -5.08 -5.31 6.73
N TYR A 512 -4.26 -5.39 5.69
CA TYR A 512 -3.94 -6.67 5.03
C TYR A 512 -3.28 -7.67 5.99
N TYR A 513 -2.35 -7.20 6.81
CA TYR A 513 -1.68 -8.03 7.80
C TYR A 513 -2.63 -8.52 8.89
N LEU A 514 -3.45 -7.65 9.46
CA LEU A 514 -4.44 -8.00 10.48
C LEU A 514 -5.48 -8.98 9.97
N ASN A 515 -5.92 -8.83 8.72
CA ASN A 515 -6.83 -9.80 8.11
C ASN A 515 -6.16 -11.19 8.01
N SER A 516 -4.92 -11.25 7.54
CA SER A 516 -4.18 -12.52 7.45
C SER A 516 -3.82 -13.13 8.81
N VAL A 517 -3.54 -12.30 9.82
CA VAL A 517 -3.10 -12.73 11.15
C VAL A 517 -4.29 -13.08 12.03
N SER A 518 -5.41 -12.37 11.94
CA SER A 518 -6.63 -12.66 12.72
C SER A 518 -7.19 -14.04 12.39
N GLU A 519 -7.27 -14.41 11.12
CA GLU A 519 -7.75 -15.73 10.70
C GLU A 519 -6.80 -16.85 11.19
N ALA A 520 -5.48 -16.63 11.08
CA ALA A 520 -4.48 -17.55 11.61
C ALA A 520 -4.52 -17.67 13.14
N TYR A 521 -4.77 -16.55 13.83
CA TYR A 521 -4.86 -16.50 15.29
C TYR A 521 -6.13 -17.18 15.80
N ILE A 522 -7.28 -16.94 15.18
CA ILE A 522 -8.57 -17.58 15.51
C ILE A 522 -8.46 -19.09 15.29
N ASN A 523 -7.91 -19.53 14.15
CA ASN A 523 -7.71 -20.96 13.89
C ASN A 523 -6.74 -21.60 14.89
N SER A 524 -5.64 -20.92 15.23
CA SER A 524 -4.69 -21.39 16.23
C SER A 524 -5.32 -21.51 17.62
N ASN A 525 -6.14 -20.53 18.03
CA ASN A 525 -6.86 -20.57 19.30
C ASN A 525 -7.94 -21.65 19.35
N ASN A 526 -8.68 -21.83 18.25
CA ASN A 526 -9.67 -22.90 18.15
C ASN A 526 -9.02 -24.28 18.15
N GLU A 527 -7.87 -24.42 17.49
CA GLU A 527 -7.06 -25.64 17.54
C GLU A 527 -6.51 -25.88 18.95
N LEU A 528 -6.04 -24.84 19.63
CA LEU A 528 -5.57 -24.93 21.02
C LEU A 528 -6.70 -25.34 21.96
N LYS A 529 -7.90 -24.76 21.82
CA LYS A 529 -9.11 -25.15 22.57
C LYS A 529 -9.47 -26.62 22.34
N LYS A 530 -9.44 -27.09 21.09
CA LYS A 530 -9.66 -28.51 20.74
C LYS A 530 -8.62 -29.42 21.38
N LYS A 531 -7.34 -29.04 21.35
CA LYS A 531 -6.26 -29.79 22.00
C LYS A 531 -6.44 -29.86 23.52
N MET A 532 -6.78 -28.75 24.17
CA MET A 532 -7.08 -28.73 25.61
C MET A 532 -8.31 -29.57 25.97
N GLN A 533 -9.32 -29.62 25.11
CA GLN A 533 -10.52 -30.43 25.33
C GLN A 533 -10.24 -31.93 25.14
N MET A 534 -9.51 -32.31 24.09
CA MET A 534 -9.04 -33.69 23.91
C MET A 534 -8.18 -34.16 25.09
N GLN A 535 -7.27 -33.33 25.60
CA GLN A 535 -6.49 -33.67 26.80
C GLN A 535 -7.37 -33.90 28.04
N ARG A 536 -8.38 -33.05 28.26
CA ARG A 536 -9.34 -33.25 29.37
C ARG A 536 -10.17 -34.53 29.21
N ASP A 537 -10.57 -34.87 27.99
CA ASP A 537 -11.34 -36.08 27.72
C ASP A 537 -10.48 -37.35 27.82
N GLU A 538 -9.22 -37.30 27.40
CA GLU A 538 -8.25 -38.38 27.64
C GLU A 538 -7.99 -38.59 29.13
N GLU A 539 -7.84 -37.52 29.92
CA GLU A 539 -7.69 -37.62 31.38
C GLU A 539 -8.93 -38.21 32.05
N LYS A 540 -10.14 -37.85 31.60
CA LYS A 540 -11.39 -38.46 32.09
C LYS A 540 -11.44 -39.94 31.74
N ASN A 541 -11.07 -40.31 30.51
CA ASN A 541 -11.04 -41.71 30.09
C ASN A 541 -10.01 -42.53 30.87
N ARG A 542 -8.81 -41.97 31.14
CA ARG A 542 -7.82 -42.62 32.02
C ARG A 542 -8.37 -42.82 33.43
N ARG A 543 -9.00 -41.81 34.03
CA ARG A 543 -9.63 -41.91 35.36
C ARG A 543 -10.74 -42.97 35.40
N ASN A 544 -11.61 -43.01 34.39
CA ASN A 544 -12.65 -44.03 34.29
C ASN A 544 -12.07 -45.44 34.13
N ASN A 545 -11.01 -45.60 33.33
CA ASN A 545 -10.35 -46.89 33.15
C ASN A 545 -9.70 -47.37 34.46
N THR A 546 -8.96 -46.49 35.18
CA THR A 546 -8.38 -46.80 36.49
C THR A 546 -9.45 -47.18 37.53
N ASN A 547 -10.59 -46.48 37.53
CA ASN A 547 -11.70 -46.82 38.42
C ASN A 547 -12.31 -48.20 38.07
N SER A 548 -12.46 -48.52 36.79
CA SER A 548 -12.95 -49.83 36.35
C SER A 548 -11.98 -50.97 36.70
N THR A 549 -10.66 -50.77 36.54
CA THR A 549 -9.66 -51.77 36.93
C THR A 549 -9.62 -51.97 38.44
N ASN A 550 -9.75 -50.90 39.23
CA ASN A 550 -9.81 -51.00 40.68
C ASN A 550 -11.07 -51.74 41.15
N GLN A 551 -12.20 -51.53 40.48
CA GLN A 551 -13.44 -52.26 40.76
C GLN A 551 -13.29 -53.75 40.46
N VAL A 552 -12.73 -54.11 39.30
CA VAL A 552 -12.48 -55.52 38.92
C VAL A 552 -11.50 -56.19 39.88
N MET A 553 -10.45 -55.48 40.32
CA MET A 553 -9.49 -56.00 41.31
C MET A 553 -10.17 -56.26 42.67
N LYS A 554 -11.08 -55.37 43.09
CA LYS A 554 -11.84 -55.52 44.33
C LYS A 554 -12.82 -56.70 44.26
N ASP A 555 -13.51 -56.86 43.14
CA ASP A 555 -14.40 -58.00 42.90
C ASP A 555 -13.60 -59.33 42.86
N LEU A 556 -12.35 -59.31 42.38
CA LEU A 556 -11.44 -60.47 42.43
C LEU A 556 -10.97 -60.79 43.86
N GLU A 557 -10.72 -59.76 44.66
CA GLU A 557 -10.28 -59.90 46.06
C GLU A 557 -11.41 -60.48 46.93
N ASP A 558 -12.66 -60.11 46.67
CA ASP A 558 -13.85 -60.67 47.32
C ASP A 558 -14.14 -62.14 46.92
N LEU A 559 -13.58 -62.60 45.79
CA LEU A 559 -13.69 -64.00 45.32
C LEU A 559 -12.57 -64.92 45.86
N LEU A 560 -11.54 -64.38 46.51
CA LEU A 560 -10.48 -65.18 47.13
C LEU A 560 -10.86 -65.58 48.56
N PRO A 561 -10.67 -66.85 48.97
CA PRO A 561 -11.02 -67.28 50.32
C PRO A 561 -10.08 -66.63 51.35
N ASN A 562 -10.67 -66.06 52.41
CA ASN A 562 -10.01 -65.37 53.51
C ASN A 562 -8.74 -66.10 53.99
N ARG A 563 -7.58 -65.49 53.76
CA ARG A 563 -6.27 -65.97 54.24
C ARG A 563 -6.09 -65.61 55.72
N SER A 564 -7.03 -65.99 56.57
CA SER A 564 -6.92 -65.89 58.02
C SER A 564 -6.63 -67.28 58.59
N LEU A 565 -5.38 -67.74 58.47
CA LEU A 565 -4.76 -68.80 59.27
C LEU A 565 -3.29 -68.98 58.81
N ALA A 566 -2.43 -68.03 59.17
CA ALA A 566 -0.99 -68.24 59.19
C ALA A 566 -0.46 -67.74 60.55
N PRO A 567 0.30 -68.55 61.30
CA PRO A 567 0.66 -68.22 62.68
C PRO A 567 1.76 -67.15 62.74
N LYS A 568 1.65 -66.30 63.77
CA LYS A 568 2.56 -65.19 64.09
C LYS A 568 3.91 -65.74 64.57
N ALA A 569 5.01 -65.27 63.98
CA ALA A 569 6.37 -65.58 64.46
C ALA A 569 6.64 -64.93 65.83
N PRO A 570 7.35 -65.59 66.75
CA PRO A 570 7.64 -65.04 68.06
C PRO A 570 8.76 -63.99 68.00
N ALA A 571 8.61 -62.95 68.82
CA ALA A 571 9.61 -61.91 69.05
C ALA A 571 10.40 -62.22 70.33
N GLU A 572 11.73 -62.11 70.26
CA GLU A 572 12.71 -61.84 71.33
C GLU A 572 14.11 -62.02 70.69
N SER A 573 15.16 -61.28 71.00
CA SER A 573 15.47 -60.34 72.07
C SER A 573 16.65 -59.45 71.64
N SER A 574 16.70 -58.25 72.20
CA SER A 574 17.80 -57.30 72.17
C SER A 574 19.15 -57.87 72.63
N ALA A 575 20.20 -57.67 71.82
CA ALA A 575 21.55 -57.33 72.22
C ALA A 575 22.22 -56.55 71.08
#